data_AF-A0A2V6FUL5-F1
#
_entry.id   AF-A0A2V6FUL5-F1
#
_cell.length_a   1.000
_cell.length_b   1.000
_cell.length_c   1.000
_cell.angle_alpha   90.00
_cell.angle_beta   90.00
_cell.angle_gamma   90.00
#
_symmetry.space_group_name_H-M   'P 1'
#
loop_
_entity.id
_entity.type
_entity.pdbx_description
1 polymer ?
#
loop_
_entity_poly.entity_id
_entity_poly.type
_entity_poly.pdbx_seq_one_letter_code
_entity_poly.pdbx_strand_id
1 'polypeptide(L)'
;MKTGLPFRRPRPLWFVALLTTFVLVLPAPAQTGQLAPGVRGLATRAPKNMKIDGDLAEFKDAFCTPVEYFSFDAKTLRNRAVQFFYLWDDEAFYAGLRTLDEAPANFADDNHLWEGDAVEWYFDTRQDENFRSQAWPTNANPGAVHCYWTGLKGTNIQGRFCLRPGYLNAIPKIMIEVGARRTRRGMEVEFKLPWANFPDFKPKLNEVIALDAELCYSDGGPRIFRTFAYGSPLSVQQPANLGKIQLVEKLAPSLWKACGPVITPVRCDTAWTQNSRPQITGYMAIPPNHAEQIGVIWRNGHVTGDLRSGVPARRRAVAERPGRARHVSFVRHCL
;
A
#
# COMPACT_ATOMS: atom_id res chain seq x y z
N MET A 1 -53.28 -32.80 78.31
CA MET A 1 -54.38 -31.95 77.80
C MET A 1 -53.81 -30.67 77.22
N LYS A 2 -54.46 -30.15 76.18
CA LYS A 2 -54.09 -29.06 75.25
C LYS A 2 -53.54 -27.77 75.91
N THR A 3 -52.62 -27.07 75.23
CA THR A 3 -52.81 -25.77 74.50
C THR A 3 -51.45 -25.10 74.23
N GLY A 4 -51.04 -24.83 72.97
CA GLY A 4 -51.06 -23.49 72.32
C GLY A 4 -49.68 -22.79 72.49
N LEU A 5 -49.01 -22.10 71.56
CA LEU A 5 -49.29 -21.39 70.30
C LEU A 5 -47.99 -21.34 69.46
N PRO A 6 -48.03 -20.93 68.17
CA PRO A 6 -46.88 -20.94 67.26
C PRO A 6 -46.15 -19.58 67.21
N PHE A 7 -44.83 -19.58 67.04
CA PHE A 7 -44.06 -18.36 66.74
C PHE A 7 -43.13 -18.51 65.53
N ARG A 8 -43.33 -17.55 64.62
CA ARG A 8 -42.65 -17.14 63.38
C ARG A 8 -41.23 -17.65 63.11
N ARG A 9 -41.04 -18.17 61.89
CA ARG A 9 -39.74 -18.35 61.21
C ARG A 9 -39.21 -17.01 60.68
N PRO A 10 -37.91 -16.69 60.79
CA PRO A 10 -37.27 -15.66 59.97
C PRO A 10 -36.79 -16.24 58.64
N ARG A 11 -36.97 -15.48 57.56
CA ARG A 11 -36.41 -15.75 56.22
C ARG A 11 -34.93 -15.35 56.17
N PRO A 12 -34.09 -16.03 55.38
CA PRO A 12 -32.69 -15.68 55.20
C PRO A 12 -32.57 -14.44 54.29
N LEU A 13 -31.85 -13.42 54.74
CA LEU A 13 -31.40 -12.29 53.91
C LEU A 13 -30.23 -12.76 53.04
N TRP A 14 -30.53 -13.02 51.77
CA TRP A 14 -29.53 -13.20 50.73
C TRP A 14 -28.94 -11.83 50.38
N PHE A 15 -27.72 -11.55 50.81
CA PHE A 15 -26.92 -10.45 50.28
C PHE A 15 -26.34 -10.89 48.93
N VAL A 16 -27.01 -10.51 47.83
CA VAL A 16 -26.42 -10.54 46.49
C VAL A 16 -25.52 -9.30 46.39
N ALA A 17 -24.22 -9.49 46.59
CA ALA A 17 -23.23 -8.49 46.25
C ALA A 17 -23.12 -8.40 44.72
N LEU A 18 -23.74 -7.37 44.15
CA LEU A 18 -23.64 -7.04 42.74
C LEU A 18 -22.25 -6.41 42.49
N LEU A 19 -21.25 -7.23 42.18
CA LEU A 19 -19.95 -6.76 41.71
C LEU A 19 -20.16 -6.16 40.30
N THR A 20 -20.31 -4.84 40.24
CA THR A 20 -20.30 -4.09 38.99
C THR A 20 -18.84 -4.01 38.52
N THR A 21 -18.46 -4.94 37.65
CA THR A 21 -17.20 -4.89 36.92
C THR A 21 -17.24 -3.67 36.00
N PHE A 22 -16.67 -2.55 36.47
CA PHE A 22 -16.35 -1.42 35.62
C PHE A 22 -15.27 -1.89 34.63
N VAL A 23 -15.71 -2.27 33.43
CA VAL A 23 -14.80 -2.44 32.29
C VAL A 23 -14.24 -1.05 32.00
N LEU A 24 -13.03 -0.80 32.48
CA LEU A 24 -12.20 0.31 32.03
C LEU A 24 -11.97 0.11 30.53
N VAL A 25 -12.79 0.77 29.71
CA VAL A 25 -12.50 0.97 28.30
C VAL A 25 -11.27 1.86 28.26
N LEU A 26 -10.09 1.24 28.24
CA LEU A 26 -8.84 1.94 27.98
C LEU A 26 -9.00 2.59 26.59
N PRO A 27 -8.88 3.92 26.49
CA PRO A 27 -8.86 4.56 25.18
C PRO A 27 -7.69 3.97 24.39
N ALA A 28 -7.97 3.51 23.17
CA ALA A 28 -6.92 3.11 22.24
C ALA A 28 -5.88 4.22 22.17
N PRO A 29 -4.57 3.91 22.25
CA PRO A 29 -3.53 4.92 22.24
C PRO A 29 -3.74 5.82 21.01
N ALA A 30 -4.03 7.10 21.27
CA ALA A 30 -4.10 8.08 20.22
C ALA A 30 -2.74 8.09 19.51
N GLN A 31 -2.74 7.85 18.21
CA GLN A 31 -1.57 7.98 17.36
C GLN A 31 -1.10 9.44 17.41
N THR A 32 -0.19 9.71 18.33
CA THR A 32 0.40 11.02 18.60
C THR A 32 1.67 11.25 17.79
N GLY A 33 2.08 10.27 16.98
CA GLY A 33 3.36 10.28 16.26
C GLY A 33 3.37 11.19 15.05
N GLN A 34 4.15 12.27 15.15
CA GLN A 34 4.76 12.90 13.99
C GLN A 34 5.61 11.85 13.23
N LEU A 35 5.58 11.87 11.90
CA LEU A 35 6.40 10.95 11.12
C LEU A 35 7.89 11.26 11.30
N ALA A 36 8.71 10.22 11.32
CA ALA A 36 10.16 10.37 11.37
C ALA A 36 10.70 11.12 10.14
N PRO A 37 11.85 11.81 10.26
CA PRO A 37 12.44 12.57 9.16
C PRO A 37 12.63 11.73 7.88
N GLY A 38 12.14 12.27 6.76
CA GLY A 38 12.27 11.64 5.45
C GLY A 38 11.29 10.51 5.16
N VAL A 39 10.40 10.15 6.10
CA VAL A 39 9.29 9.23 5.83
C VAL A 39 8.34 9.86 4.81
N ARG A 40 7.96 9.07 3.81
CA ARG A 40 7.03 9.46 2.74
C ARG A 40 5.89 8.47 2.54
N GLY A 41 6.02 7.25 3.05
CA GLY A 41 4.97 6.24 3.01
C GLY A 41 4.65 5.67 4.38
N LEU A 42 3.62 4.83 4.44
CA LEU A 42 3.14 4.20 5.66
C LEU A 42 2.80 2.74 5.40
N ALA A 43 2.83 1.92 6.45
CA ALA A 43 2.01 0.70 6.53
C ALA A 43 1.05 0.87 7.69
N THR A 44 -0.26 0.73 7.44
CA THR A 44 -1.30 0.87 8.48
C THR A 44 -1.56 -0.47 9.17
N ARG A 45 -2.14 -0.46 10.36
CA ARG A 45 -2.38 -1.70 11.10
C ARG A 45 -3.32 -2.61 10.31
N ALA A 46 -2.94 -3.89 10.17
CA ALA A 46 -3.77 -4.89 9.54
C ALA A 46 -5.00 -5.20 10.42
N PRO A 47 -6.17 -5.50 9.83
CA PRO A 47 -7.27 -6.07 10.58
C PRO A 47 -6.89 -7.44 11.15
N LYS A 48 -7.61 -7.89 12.18
CA LYS A 48 -7.41 -9.24 12.73
C LYS A 48 -7.78 -10.28 11.68
N ASN A 49 -7.04 -11.40 11.69
CA ASN A 49 -7.28 -12.57 10.84
C ASN A 49 -7.17 -12.24 9.34
N MET A 50 -6.07 -11.57 8.94
CA MET A 50 -5.72 -11.38 7.53
C MET A 50 -5.79 -12.70 6.77
N LYS A 51 -6.48 -12.68 5.62
CA LYS A 51 -6.48 -13.77 4.64
C LYS A 51 -5.64 -13.36 3.46
N ILE A 52 -5.04 -14.36 2.80
CA ILE A 52 -4.21 -14.19 1.62
C ILE A 52 -4.87 -14.98 0.49
N ASP A 53 -6.01 -14.49 0.02
CA ASP A 53 -6.89 -15.16 -0.96
C ASP A 53 -7.06 -14.36 -2.27
N GLY A 54 -6.41 -13.20 -2.36
CA GLY A 54 -6.48 -12.28 -3.47
C GLY A 54 -7.57 -11.22 -3.33
N ASP A 55 -8.39 -11.21 -2.27
CA ASP A 55 -9.39 -10.17 -2.03
C ASP A 55 -8.83 -8.99 -1.24
N LEU A 56 -8.72 -7.82 -1.87
CA LEU A 56 -8.22 -6.62 -1.17
C LEU A 56 -9.26 -5.92 -0.28
N ALA A 57 -10.35 -6.59 0.12
CA ALA A 57 -11.34 -6.03 1.02
C ALA A 57 -10.74 -5.60 2.37
N GLU A 58 -9.81 -6.39 2.92
CA GLU A 58 -9.04 -6.07 4.13
C GLU A 58 -8.16 -4.82 3.99
N PHE A 59 -7.79 -4.45 2.76
CA PHE A 59 -6.92 -3.30 2.46
C PHE A 59 -7.68 -1.98 2.23
N LYS A 60 -9.01 -1.95 2.41
CA LYS A 60 -9.84 -0.76 2.14
C LYS A 60 -9.40 0.52 2.86
N ASP A 61 -8.79 0.41 4.04
CA ASP A 61 -8.31 1.53 4.85
C ASP A 61 -6.78 1.68 4.80
N ALA A 62 -6.11 0.88 3.96
CA ALA A 62 -4.67 0.84 3.86
C ALA A 62 -4.12 2.11 3.21
N PHE A 63 -2.90 2.48 3.62
CA PHE A 63 -2.09 3.42 2.85
C PHE A 63 -1.83 2.85 1.44
N CYS A 64 -1.94 3.69 0.42
CA CYS A 64 -1.89 3.28 -0.98
C CYS A 64 -0.95 4.16 -1.82
N THR A 65 -0.17 3.54 -2.70
CA THR A 65 0.66 4.22 -3.70
C THR A 65 0.14 3.93 -5.12
N PRO A 66 -0.57 4.87 -5.76
CA PRO A 66 -0.98 4.73 -7.15
C PRO A 66 0.19 4.96 -8.11
N VAL A 67 0.33 4.11 -9.13
CA VAL A 67 1.44 4.12 -10.09
C VAL A 67 0.87 3.99 -11.52
N GLU A 68 1.47 4.68 -12.50
CA GLU A 68 1.04 4.70 -13.93
C GLU A 68 -0.40 5.19 -14.20
N TYR A 69 -0.91 6.12 -13.40
CA TYR A 69 -2.25 6.70 -13.58
C TYR A 69 -2.36 7.71 -14.72
N PHE A 70 -1.25 8.02 -15.40
CA PHE A 70 -1.15 9.08 -16.40
C PHE A 70 -0.79 8.60 -17.79
N SER A 71 -1.22 7.38 -18.15
CA SER A 71 -1.18 6.98 -19.56
C SER A 71 -2.41 7.49 -20.31
N PHE A 72 -2.18 7.96 -21.55
CA PHE A 72 -3.24 8.34 -22.49
C PHE A 72 -3.26 7.47 -23.75
N ASP A 73 -2.27 6.57 -23.88
CA ASP A 73 -2.27 5.60 -24.96
C ASP A 73 -3.34 4.54 -24.71
N ALA A 74 -4.14 4.22 -25.73
CA ALA A 74 -5.32 3.37 -25.57
C ALA A 74 -4.98 1.97 -25.07
N LYS A 75 -3.81 1.44 -25.46
CA LYS A 75 -3.33 0.13 -25.01
C LYS A 75 -2.99 0.18 -23.53
N THR A 76 -2.19 1.15 -23.11
CA THR A 76 -1.60 1.18 -21.76
C THR A 76 -2.51 1.79 -20.70
N LEU A 77 -3.42 2.68 -21.09
CA LEU A 77 -4.45 3.27 -20.23
C LEU A 77 -5.31 2.21 -19.51
N ARG A 78 -5.47 1.03 -20.11
CA ARG A 78 -6.30 -0.06 -19.60
C ARG A 78 -5.51 -1.19 -18.94
N ASN A 79 -4.19 -1.05 -18.85
CA ASN A 79 -3.31 -2.20 -18.63
C ASN A 79 -2.10 -1.91 -17.72
N ARG A 80 -1.86 -0.66 -17.32
CA ARG A 80 -0.64 -0.33 -16.55
C ARG A 80 -0.88 0.35 -15.22
N ALA A 81 -2.04 0.96 -15.01
CA ALA A 81 -2.33 1.64 -13.75
C ALA A 81 -2.46 0.62 -12.62
N VAL A 82 -1.70 0.81 -11.54
CA VAL A 82 -1.72 -0.08 -10.38
C VAL A 82 -1.73 0.67 -9.07
N GLN A 83 -2.12 -0.04 -8.03
CA GLN A 83 -2.10 0.43 -6.65
C GLN A 83 -1.40 -0.60 -5.79
N PHE A 84 -0.37 -0.16 -5.08
CA PHE A 84 0.17 -0.93 -3.97
C PHE A 84 -0.45 -0.47 -2.66
N PHE A 85 -0.73 -1.42 -1.78
CA PHE A 85 -1.28 -1.19 -0.45
C PHE A 85 -0.38 -1.84 0.59
N TYR A 86 -0.22 -1.20 1.75
CA TYR A 86 0.69 -1.70 2.79
C TYR A 86 0.01 -1.78 4.14
N LEU A 87 0.04 -2.97 4.73
CA LEU A 87 -0.42 -3.23 6.09
C LEU A 87 0.68 -3.89 6.93
N TRP A 88 0.54 -3.82 8.25
CA TRP A 88 1.38 -4.56 9.18
C TRP A 88 0.61 -4.97 10.42
N ASP A 89 1.02 -6.07 11.05
CA ASP A 89 0.66 -6.40 12.42
C ASP A 89 1.87 -7.00 13.15
N ASP A 90 1.64 -7.68 14.26
CA ASP A 90 2.72 -8.28 15.05
C ASP A 90 3.26 -9.57 14.40
N GLU A 91 2.57 -10.15 13.41
CA GLU A 91 2.94 -11.39 12.70
C GLU A 91 3.70 -11.10 11.41
N ALA A 92 3.20 -10.18 10.57
CA ALA A 92 3.74 -9.95 9.24
C ALA A 92 3.62 -8.52 8.72
N PHE A 93 4.40 -8.27 7.68
CA PHE A 93 4.12 -7.22 6.71
C PHE A 93 3.23 -7.77 5.60
N TYR A 94 2.26 -6.99 5.15
CA TYR A 94 1.38 -7.36 4.05
C TYR A 94 1.43 -6.31 2.95
N ALA A 95 1.54 -6.78 1.71
CA ALA A 95 1.41 -5.96 0.53
C ALA A 95 0.20 -6.41 -0.30
N GLY A 96 -0.61 -5.46 -0.76
CA GLY A 96 -1.65 -5.69 -1.74
C GLY A 96 -1.29 -5.02 -3.06
N LEU A 97 -1.64 -5.64 -4.18
CA LEU A 97 -1.55 -5.07 -5.53
C LEU A 97 -2.92 -5.14 -6.16
N ARG A 98 -3.47 -3.99 -6.58
CA ARG A 98 -4.58 -3.92 -7.54
C ARG A 98 -4.04 -3.39 -8.85
N THR A 99 -4.24 -4.12 -9.94
CA THR A 99 -3.75 -3.73 -11.26
C THR A 99 -4.88 -3.71 -12.28
N LEU A 100 -4.79 -2.80 -13.26
CA LEU A 100 -5.41 -3.01 -14.55
C LEU A 100 -4.50 -3.88 -15.40
N ASP A 101 -5.03 -4.98 -15.93
CA ASP A 101 -4.35 -5.82 -16.90
C ASP A 101 -5.37 -6.72 -17.60
N GLU A 102 -5.59 -6.49 -18.88
CA GLU A 102 -6.54 -7.25 -19.69
C GLU A 102 -5.91 -8.57 -20.18
N ALA A 103 -4.58 -8.72 -20.08
CA ALA A 103 -3.85 -9.92 -20.51
C ALA A 103 -2.73 -10.38 -19.54
N PRO A 104 -2.99 -10.50 -18.22
CA PRO A 104 -1.93 -10.80 -17.27
C PRO A 104 -1.49 -12.26 -17.42
N ALA A 105 -0.18 -12.45 -17.53
CA ALA A 105 0.48 -13.74 -17.57
C ALA A 105 1.89 -13.69 -16.96
N ASN A 106 2.32 -14.82 -16.43
CA ASN A 106 3.71 -15.03 -16.07
C ASN A 106 4.16 -16.43 -16.48
N PHE A 107 4.75 -16.53 -17.67
CA PHE A 107 5.30 -17.80 -18.21
C PHE A 107 6.73 -18.10 -17.75
N ALA A 108 7.32 -17.21 -16.93
CA ALA A 108 8.67 -17.40 -16.42
C ALA A 108 8.76 -18.60 -15.47
N ASP A 109 9.95 -19.19 -15.37
CA ASP A 109 10.23 -20.20 -14.37
C ASP A 109 10.27 -19.61 -12.95
N ASP A 110 10.23 -20.49 -11.95
CA ASP A 110 10.06 -20.10 -10.55
C ASP A 110 11.29 -19.36 -9.97
N ASN A 111 12.42 -19.32 -10.68
CA ASN A 111 13.61 -18.55 -10.28
C ASN A 111 13.78 -17.24 -11.07
N HIS A 112 12.93 -16.96 -12.05
CA HIS A 112 13.02 -15.79 -12.95
C HIS A 112 11.69 -15.03 -13.07
N LEU A 113 10.93 -14.93 -11.98
CA LEU A 113 9.56 -14.37 -11.99
C LEU A 113 9.45 -12.97 -12.61
N TRP A 114 10.53 -12.19 -12.66
CA TRP A 114 10.59 -10.88 -13.32
C TRP A 114 10.49 -10.91 -14.86
N GLU A 115 10.53 -12.07 -15.50
CA GLU A 115 10.40 -12.17 -16.96
C GLU A 115 8.93 -12.13 -17.43
N GLY A 116 7.96 -12.09 -16.53
CA GLY A 116 6.54 -11.90 -16.83
C GLY A 116 5.88 -10.87 -15.90
N ASP A 117 4.56 -10.95 -15.75
CA ASP A 117 3.83 -10.09 -14.80
C ASP A 117 4.13 -10.49 -13.37
N ALA A 118 4.79 -9.62 -12.63
CA ALA A 118 5.21 -9.85 -11.26
C ALA A 118 5.44 -8.52 -10.53
N VAL A 119 5.61 -8.61 -9.22
CA VAL A 119 6.17 -7.53 -8.42
C VAL A 119 7.59 -7.91 -8.05
N GLU A 120 8.51 -7.01 -8.36
CA GLU A 120 9.86 -7.01 -7.80
C GLU A 120 9.82 -6.14 -6.53
N TRP A 121 10.15 -6.77 -5.39
CA TRP A 121 9.91 -6.23 -4.06
C TRP A 121 11.24 -6.04 -3.32
N TYR A 122 11.42 -4.84 -2.80
CA TYR A 122 12.61 -4.42 -2.08
C TYR A 122 12.23 -4.03 -0.67
N PHE A 123 12.90 -4.60 0.33
CA PHE A 123 12.51 -4.41 1.71
C PHE A 123 13.73 -4.40 2.62
N ASP A 124 13.81 -3.41 3.51
CA ASP A 124 14.92 -3.22 4.43
C ASP A 124 14.38 -2.87 5.83
N THR A 125 14.65 -3.77 6.77
CA THR A 125 14.23 -3.68 8.18
C THR A 125 15.36 -3.34 9.12
N ARG A 126 16.61 -3.23 8.62
CA ARG A 126 17.78 -2.91 9.44
C ARG A 126 17.58 -1.62 10.21
N GLN A 127 18.10 -1.57 11.43
CA GLN A 127 18.02 -0.41 12.33
C GLN A 127 19.41 0.12 12.72
N ASP A 128 20.44 -0.29 11.98
CA ASP A 128 21.84 0.05 12.19
C ASP A 128 22.34 1.06 11.14
N GLU A 129 23.65 1.35 11.13
CA GLU A 129 24.25 2.24 10.11
C GLU A 129 24.14 1.71 8.68
N ASN A 130 23.80 0.43 8.48
CA ASN A 130 23.67 -0.19 7.17
C ASN A 130 22.26 -0.03 6.59
N PHE A 131 21.29 0.48 7.36
CA PHE A 131 19.95 0.77 6.86
C PHE A 131 20.01 1.63 5.60
N ARG A 132 19.41 1.14 4.51
CA ARG A 132 19.47 1.76 3.18
C ARG A 132 20.90 1.96 2.66
N SER A 133 21.76 0.95 2.82
CA SER A 133 23.13 0.90 2.27
C SER A 133 23.20 1.13 0.74
N GLN A 134 24.37 1.53 0.24
CA GLN A 134 24.64 1.73 -1.20
C GLN A 134 24.79 0.43 -2.00
N ALA A 135 24.76 -0.72 -1.33
CA ALA A 135 24.77 -2.02 -1.97
C ALA A 135 23.84 -2.97 -1.21
N TRP A 136 23.22 -3.90 -1.93
CA TRP A 136 22.46 -4.98 -1.31
C TRP A 136 23.40 -5.92 -0.54
N PRO A 137 23.10 -6.23 0.74
CA PRO A 137 23.90 -7.15 1.52
C PRO A 137 23.84 -8.58 0.96
N THR A 138 24.95 -9.30 1.00
CA THR A 138 25.07 -10.69 0.51
C THR A 138 25.25 -11.71 1.63
N ASN A 139 25.43 -11.25 2.87
CA ASN A 139 25.45 -12.12 4.05
C ASN A 139 24.06 -12.71 4.33
N ALA A 140 24.04 -13.81 5.09
CA ALA A 140 22.78 -14.45 5.48
C ALA A 140 22.00 -13.56 6.46
N ASN A 141 20.67 -13.58 6.32
CA ASN A 141 19.71 -12.86 7.18
C ASN A 141 20.09 -11.39 7.47
N PRO A 142 20.40 -10.56 6.45
CA PRO A 142 20.98 -9.24 6.69
C PRO A 142 19.95 -8.19 7.13
N GLY A 143 18.70 -8.57 7.40
CA GLY A 143 17.62 -7.62 7.66
C GLY A 143 17.09 -6.90 6.41
N ALA A 144 17.60 -7.21 5.22
CA ALA A 144 17.15 -6.65 3.95
C ALA A 144 16.98 -7.76 2.89
N VAL A 145 15.93 -7.65 2.06
CA VAL A 145 15.59 -8.64 1.05
C VAL A 145 15.21 -7.99 -0.28
N HIS A 146 15.66 -8.63 -1.35
CA HIS A 146 15.24 -8.38 -2.71
C HIS A 146 14.59 -9.67 -3.24
N CYS A 147 13.28 -9.62 -3.47
CA CYS A 147 12.48 -10.77 -3.86
C CYS A 147 11.47 -10.43 -4.94
N TYR A 148 10.76 -11.45 -5.40
CA TYR A 148 9.72 -11.35 -6.41
C TYR A 148 8.49 -12.13 -5.96
N TRP A 149 7.32 -11.64 -6.31
CA TRP A 149 6.07 -12.38 -6.14
C TRP A 149 5.11 -12.11 -7.29
N THR A 150 4.27 -13.10 -7.59
CA THR A 150 3.24 -13.01 -8.62
C THR A 150 2.06 -13.89 -8.26
N GLY A 151 0.86 -13.47 -8.67
CA GLY A 151 -0.37 -14.25 -8.53
C GLY A 151 -0.58 -15.29 -9.65
N LEU A 152 0.41 -15.52 -10.51
CA LEU A 152 0.23 -16.22 -11.78
C LEU A 152 1.25 -17.33 -12.01
N LYS A 153 0.80 -18.43 -12.63
CA LYS A 153 1.64 -19.40 -13.38
C LYS A 153 1.06 -19.59 -14.78
N GLY A 154 1.78 -19.13 -15.80
CA GLY A 154 1.18 -18.85 -17.11
C GLY A 154 0.04 -17.84 -16.94
N THR A 155 -1.16 -18.18 -17.38
CA THR A 155 -2.37 -17.36 -17.18
C THR A 155 -3.19 -17.77 -15.96
N ASN A 156 -2.83 -18.87 -15.30
CA ASN A 156 -3.59 -19.44 -14.18
C ASN A 156 -3.30 -18.68 -12.88
N ILE A 157 -4.33 -18.52 -12.05
CA ILE A 157 -4.18 -18.00 -10.69
C ILE A 157 -3.42 -19.00 -9.85
N GLN A 158 -2.18 -18.66 -9.51
CA GLN A 158 -1.30 -19.47 -8.67
C GLN A 158 -0.22 -18.56 -8.09
N GLY A 159 -0.28 -18.32 -6.79
CA GLY A 159 0.72 -17.54 -6.08
C GLY A 159 2.12 -18.16 -6.17
N ARG A 160 3.12 -17.33 -6.47
CA ARG A 160 4.53 -17.71 -6.54
C ARG A 160 5.42 -16.64 -5.94
N PHE A 161 6.53 -17.07 -5.37
CA PHE A 161 7.53 -16.23 -4.72
C PHE A 161 8.93 -16.74 -5.03
N CYS A 162 9.89 -15.85 -5.25
CA CYS A 162 11.30 -16.21 -5.27
C CYS A 162 12.20 -15.10 -4.72
N LEU A 163 13.41 -15.48 -4.31
CA LEU A 163 14.47 -14.53 -3.97
C LEU A 163 15.28 -14.22 -5.22
N ARG A 164 15.87 -13.02 -5.28
CA ARG A 164 16.78 -12.69 -6.37
C ARG A 164 17.99 -13.64 -6.38
N PRO A 165 18.42 -14.13 -7.57
CA PRO A 165 19.68 -14.84 -7.69
C PRO A 165 20.86 -14.05 -7.10
N GLY A 166 21.71 -14.73 -6.33
CA GLY A 166 22.79 -14.10 -5.57
C GLY A 166 22.42 -13.63 -4.16
N TYR A 167 21.12 -13.60 -3.81
CA TYR A 167 20.62 -13.18 -2.50
C TYR A 167 19.73 -14.26 -1.84
N LEU A 168 19.95 -15.53 -2.20
CA LEU A 168 19.10 -16.65 -1.79
C LEU A 168 19.10 -16.93 -0.28
N ASN A 169 20.08 -16.41 0.45
CA ASN A 169 20.21 -16.55 1.90
C ASN A 169 19.74 -15.29 2.66
N ALA A 170 19.11 -14.32 1.97
CA ALA A 170 18.66 -13.08 2.60
C ALA A 170 17.59 -13.32 3.67
N ILE A 171 16.74 -14.34 3.50
CA ILE A 171 15.72 -14.74 4.48
C ILE A 171 15.49 -16.26 4.43
N PRO A 172 14.98 -16.89 5.51
CA PRO A 172 14.68 -18.31 5.55
C PRO A 172 13.41 -18.73 4.79
N LYS A 173 12.60 -17.78 4.29
CA LYS A 173 11.33 -18.00 3.56
C LYS A 173 10.24 -18.66 4.41
N ILE A 174 10.15 -18.27 5.67
CA ILE A 174 9.18 -18.79 6.63
C ILE A 174 7.78 -18.26 6.30
N MET A 175 6.84 -19.19 6.05
CA MET A 175 5.39 -18.93 5.91
C MET A 175 5.05 -17.75 4.98
N ILE A 176 5.79 -17.63 3.87
CA ILE A 176 5.48 -16.65 2.84
C ILE A 176 4.26 -17.14 2.05
N GLU A 177 3.29 -16.26 1.88
CA GLU A 177 2.05 -16.57 1.17
C GLU A 177 1.81 -15.54 0.07
N VAL A 178 1.32 -16.02 -1.09
CA VAL A 178 0.87 -15.18 -2.19
C VAL A 178 -0.52 -15.64 -2.61
N GLY A 179 -1.49 -14.76 -2.51
CA GLY A 179 -2.89 -14.98 -2.89
C GLY A 179 -3.24 -14.10 -4.08
N ALA A 180 -4.15 -14.54 -4.94
CA ALA A 180 -4.54 -13.73 -6.09
C ALA A 180 -5.93 -14.08 -6.59
N ARG A 181 -6.56 -13.10 -7.24
CA ARG A 181 -7.79 -13.30 -7.99
C ARG A 181 -7.82 -12.42 -9.23
N ARG A 182 -8.61 -12.85 -10.22
CA ARG A 182 -8.97 -12.00 -11.36
C ARG A 182 -10.02 -10.98 -10.93
N THR A 183 -9.88 -9.76 -11.43
CA THR A 183 -10.97 -8.79 -11.42
C THR A 183 -11.56 -8.68 -12.83
N ARG A 184 -12.57 -7.82 -13.01
CA ARG A 184 -13.15 -7.57 -14.33
C ARG A 184 -12.12 -7.01 -15.34
N ARG A 185 -11.10 -6.30 -14.87
CA ARG A 185 -10.17 -5.54 -15.74
C ARG A 185 -8.70 -5.73 -15.36
N GLY A 186 -8.36 -6.80 -14.66
CA GLY A 186 -7.05 -6.95 -14.07
C GLY A 186 -6.97 -8.02 -13.01
N MET A 187 -6.15 -7.75 -12.00
CA MET A 187 -5.89 -8.65 -10.90
C MET A 187 -5.81 -7.93 -9.58
N GLU A 188 -6.12 -8.69 -8.55
CA GLU A 188 -5.72 -8.40 -7.19
C GLU A 188 -4.79 -9.50 -6.71
N VAL A 189 -3.70 -9.09 -6.04
CA VAL A 189 -2.68 -10.00 -5.53
C VAL A 189 -2.31 -9.54 -4.12
N GLU A 190 -2.21 -10.48 -3.21
CA GLU A 190 -1.82 -10.29 -1.81
C GLU A 190 -0.52 -11.03 -1.54
N PHE A 191 0.35 -10.39 -0.77
CA PHE A 191 1.63 -10.93 -0.34
C PHE A 191 1.78 -10.78 1.17
N LYS A 192 2.06 -11.89 1.85
CA LYS A 192 2.38 -11.93 3.28
C LYS A 192 3.86 -12.25 3.45
N LEU A 193 4.54 -11.38 4.19
CA LEU A 193 5.94 -11.53 4.57
C LEU A 193 6.06 -11.53 6.10
N PRO A 194 6.09 -12.70 6.75
CA PRO A 194 6.20 -12.79 8.21
C PRO A 194 7.48 -12.17 8.75
N TRP A 195 7.38 -11.48 9.88
CA TRP A 195 8.53 -10.86 10.57
C TRP A 195 9.55 -11.89 11.05
N ALA A 196 9.15 -13.16 11.20
CA ALA A 196 10.06 -14.27 11.48
C ALA A 196 11.19 -14.44 10.43
N ASN A 197 11.04 -13.83 9.25
CA ASN A 197 12.10 -13.77 8.24
C ASN A 197 13.20 -12.74 8.56
N PHE A 198 13.02 -11.87 9.57
CA PHE A 198 13.92 -10.81 9.98
C PHE A 198 14.19 -10.89 11.49
N PRO A 199 15.05 -11.82 11.95
CA PRO A 199 15.18 -12.16 13.37
C PRO A 199 15.61 -10.98 14.27
N ASP A 200 16.35 -10.01 13.71
CA ASP A 200 16.83 -8.84 14.45
C ASP A 200 15.85 -7.67 14.43
N PHE A 201 14.77 -7.75 13.65
CA PHE A 201 13.74 -6.73 13.59
C PHE A 201 12.56 -7.07 14.51
N LYS A 202 12.10 -6.08 15.27
CA LYS A 202 10.92 -6.20 16.13
C LYS A 202 9.85 -5.22 15.66
N PRO A 203 8.74 -5.70 15.05
CA PRO A 203 7.69 -4.81 14.60
C PRO A 203 7.03 -4.13 15.81
N LYS A 204 6.91 -2.81 15.75
CA LYS A 204 6.08 -2.04 16.68
C LYS A 204 5.65 -0.74 16.05
N LEU A 205 4.68 -0.10 16.69
CA LEU A 205 4.18 1.19 16.27
C LEU A 205 5.31 2.21 16.18
N ASN A 206 5.31 2.99 15.09
CA ASN A 206 6.28 4.01 14.71
C ASN A 206 7.66 3.53 14.27
N GLU A 207 7.89 2.22 14.13
CA GLU A 207 9.12 1.73 13.51
C GLU A 207 9.24 2.20 12.06
N VAL A 208 10.47 2.52 11.66
CA VAL A 208 10.78 2.95 10.29
C VAL A 208 11.49 1.81 9.59
N ILE A 209 10.95 1.45 8.43
CA ILE A 209 11.55 0.51 7.50
C ILE A 209 11.70 1.20 6.15
N ALA A 210 12.39 0.56 5.21
CA ALA A 210 12.43 1.04 3.84
C ALA A 210 11.89 0.00 2.87
N LEU A 211 11.16 0.47 1.87
CA LEU A 211 10.70 -0.39 0.80
C LEU A 211 10.62 0.33 -0.54
N ASP A 212 10.57 -0.45 -1.58
CA ASP A 212 10.08 -0.03 -2.89
C ASP A 212 9.37 -1.21 -3.53
N ALA A 213 8.43 -0.89 -4.41
CA ALA A 213 7.65 -1.88 -5.14
C ALA A 213 7.76 -1.55 -6.62
N GLU A 214 8.25 -2.52 -7.38
CA GLU A 214 8.34 -2.42 -8.82
C GLU A 214 7.35 -3.36 -9.47
N LEU A 215 6.51 -2.83 -10.36
CA LEU A 215 5.69 -3.66 -11.24
C LEU A 215 6.51 -4.05 -12.48
N CYS A 216 6.67 -5.35 -12.68
CA CYS A 216 7.09 -5.95 -13.95
C CYS A 216 5.85 -6.24 -14.79
N TYR A 217 5.82 -5.73 -16.03
CA TYR A 217 4.67 -5.86 -16.93
C TYR A 217 5.06 -6.47 -18.27
N SER A 218 4.22 -7.35 -18.81
CA SER A 218 4.57 -8.28 -19.89
C SER A 218 3.61 -8.32 -21.08
N ASP A 219 2.42 -7.71 -21.01
CA ASP A 219 1.39 -7.82 -22.07
C ASP A 219 1.09 -9.29 -22.47
N GLY A 220 1.24 -10.25 -21.54
CA GLY A 220 1.04 -11.69 -21.80
C GLY A 220 2.25 -12.42 -22.38
N GLY A 221 3.42 -11.78 -22.46
CA GLY A 221 4.66 -12.33 -23.02
C GLY A 221 5.87 -12.14 -22.09
N PRO A 222 7.08 -11.85 -22.64
CA PRO A 222 8.22 -11.40 -21.84
C PRO A 222 7.99 -10.00 -21.26
N ARG A 223 8.65 -9.67 -20.14
CA ARG A 223 8.60 -8.33 -19.54
C ARG A 223 9.02 -7.24 -20.54
N ILE A 224 8.16 -6.24 -20.71
CA ILE A 224 8.35 -5.09 -21.60
C ILE A 224 8.37 -3.74 -20.88
N PHE A 225 7.92 -3.69 -19.63
CA PHE A 225 7.76 -2.44 -18.91
C PHE A 225 7.97 -2.62 -17.40
N ARG A 226 8.44 -1.54 -16.76
CA ARG A 226 8.82 -1.47 -15.35
C ARG A 226 8.43 -0.12 -14.79
N THR A 227 7.88 -0.07 -13.59
CA THR A 227 7.51 1.17 -12.90
C THR A 227 7.60 0.98 -11.39
N PHE A 228 7.85 2.05 -10.65
CA PHE A 228 8.24 2.02 -9.22
C PHE A 228 7.29 2.87 -8.37
N ALA A 229 7.04 2.42 -7.13
CA ALA A 229 6.19 3.14 -6.18
C ALA A 229 6.89 4.35 -5.53
N TYR A 230 8.17 4.21 -5.18
CA TYR A 230 8.95 5.27 -4.52
C TYR A 230 10.21 5.63 -5.27
N GLY A 231 10.95 4.61 -5.70
CA GLY A 231 12.30 4.78 -6.19
C GLY A 231 12.35 4.85 -7.72
N SER A 232 13.28 4.07 -8.27
CA SER A 232 13.67 4.10 -9.67
C SER A 232 14.41 2.78 -9.97
N PRO A 233 14.87 2.56 -11.22
CA PRO A 233 15.73 1.41 -11.52
C PRO A 233 16.96 1.26 -10.60
N LEU A 234 17.35 2.31 -9.89
CA LEU A 234 18.42 2.26 -8.89
C LEU A 234 18.06 1.41 -7.65
N SER A 235 16.78 1.21 -7.33
CA SER A 235 16.31 0.30 -6.26
C SER A 235 16.79 -1.13 -6.46
N VAL A 236 16.96 -1.54 -7.73
CA VAL A 236 17.55 -2.83 -8.11
C VAL A 236 18.96 -2.99 -7.56
N GLN A 237 19.74 -1.91 -7.51
CA GLN A 237 21.16 -1.99 -7.19
C GLN A 237 21.44 -1.67 -5.72
N GLN A 238 20.63 -0.82 -5.10
CA GLN A 238 20.94 -0.32 -3.77
C GLN A 238 19.70 -0.03 -2.89
N PRO A 239 19.70 -0.52 -1.64
CA PRO A 239 18.73 -0.11 -0.61
C PRO A 239 18.68 1.40 -0.36
N ALA A 240 19.75 2.14 -0.68
CA ALA A 240 19.80 3.60 -0.61
C ALA A 240 18.70 4.30 -1.42
N ASN A 241 18.11 3.66 -2.43
CA ASN A 241 17.04 4.25 -3.24
C ASN A 241 15.62 3.99 -2.71
N LEU A 242 15.47 3.16 -1.67
CA LEU A 242 14.16 2.78 -1.13
C LEU A 242 13.46 3.94 -0.40
N GLY A 243 12.13 3.99 -0.48
CA GLY A 243 11.33 4.93 0.29
C GLY A 243 11.32 4.56 1.77
N LYS A 244 11.49 5.52 2.67
CA LYS A 244 11.22 5.30 4.10
C LYS A 244 9.72 5.27 4.33
N ILE A 245 9.26 4.21 4.98
CA ILE A 245 7.89 4.10 5.45
C ILE A 245 7.85 3.87 6.96
N GLN A 246 6.75 4.25 7.60
CA GLN A 246 6.57 4.08 9.03
C GLN A 246 5.38 3.17 9.32
N LEU A 247 5.56 2.26 10.28
CA LEU A 247 4.50 1.39 10.79
C LEU A 247 3.57 2.23 11.67
N VAL A 248 2.31 2.35 11.28
CA VAL A 248 1.33 3.23 11.95
C VAL A 248 0.04 2.50 12.24
N GLU A 249 -0.75 3.03 13.18
CA GLU A 249 -2.07 2.48 13.46
C GLU A 249 -3.01 2.70 12.26
N LYS A 250 -3.10 3.95 11.80
CA LYS A 250 -3.95 4.34 10.66
C LYS A 250 -3.38 5.52 9.89
N LEU A 251 -3.90 5.74 8.68
CA LEU A 251 -3.65 6.97 7.93
C LEU A 251 -4.53 8.10 8.49
N ALA A 252 -3.96 8.92 9.37
CA ALA A 252 -4.64 10.10 9.93
C ALA A 252 -4.42 11.35 9.05
N PRO A 253 -5.36 12.32 9.04
CA PRO A 253 -5.20 13.57 8.28
C PRO A 253 -3.92 14.36 8.59
N SER A 254 -3.42 14.28 9.82
CA SER A 254 -2.16 14.92 10.23
C SER A 254 -0.94 14.42 9.46
N LEU A 255 -1.00 13.23 8.86
CA LEU A 255 0.10 12.61 8.12
C LEU A 255 0.10 12.98 6.63
N TRP A 256 -1.01 13.54 6.12
CA TRP A 256 -1.20 13.78 4.69
C TRP A 256 -0.18 14.74 4.10
N LYS A 257 0.32 15.71 4.87
CA LYS A 257 1.34 16.64 4.37
C LYS A 257 2.62 15.93 3.98
N ALA A 258 3.02 14.91 4.74
CA ALA A 258 4.26 14.16 4.49
C ALA A 258 4.07 13.09 3.41
N CYS A 259 2.89 12.47 3.38
CA CYS A 259 2.55 11.36 2.49
C CYS A 259 1.93 11.77 1.15
N GLY A 260 1.38 12.99 1.07
CA GLY A 260 0.70 13.58 -0.08
C GLY A 260 1.41 13.36 -1.42
N PRO A 261 2.72 13.62 -1.52
CA PRO A 261 3.46 13.40 -2.76
C PRO A 261 3.38 11.96 -3.32
N VAL A 262 3.20 10.97 -2.46
CA VAL A 262 3.14 9.54 -2.83
C VAL A 262 1.69 9.10 -3.06
N ILE A 263 0.74 9.50 -2.20
CA ILE A 263 -0.67 9.07 -2.31
C ILE A 263 -1.43 9.79 -3.43
N THR A 264 -1.00 11.00 -3.81
CA THR A 264 -1.61 11.83 -4.85
C THR A 264 -0.54 12.32 -5.82
N PRO A 265 0.06 11.42 -6.64
CA PRO A 265 1.05 11.83 -7.61
C PRO A 265 0.43 12.86 -8.56
N VAL A 266 1.25 13.81 -8.99
CA VAL A 266 0.87 14.90 -9.89
C VAL A 266 1.77 14.85 -11.11
N ARG A 267 1.17 14.89 -12.30
CA ARG A 267 1.88 15.06 -13.58
C ARG A 267 1.53 16.43 -14.16
N CYS A 268 2.55 17.11 -14.67
CA CYS A 268 2.39 18.41 -15.30
C CYS A 268 2.97 18.34 -16.70
N ASP A 269 2.11 18.38 -17.71
CA ASP A 269 2.51 18.35 -19.12
C ASP A 269 2.55 19.77 -19.69
N THR A 270 3.61 20.03 -20.45
CA THR A 270 3.70 21.21 -21.32
C THR A 270 3.85 20.71 -22.76
N ALA A 271 3.05 21.25 -23.68
CA ALA A 271 3.20 20.91 -25.09
C ALA A 271 4.53 21.47 -25.60
N TRP A 272 5.28 20.69 -26.39
CA TRP A 272 6.55 21.15 -26.98
C TRP A 272 6.38 22.33 -27.93
N THR A 273 5.25 22.39 -28.66
CA THR A 273 4.92 23.47 -29.59
C THR A 273 3.78 24.33 -29.03
N GLN A 274 4.08 25.60 -28.76
CA GLN A 274 3.11 26.56 -28.22
C GLN A 274 3.25 27.91 -28.90
N ASN A 275 2.26 28.30 -29.70
CA ASN A 275 2.37 29.43 -30.61
C ASN A 275 2.15 30.82 -29.96
N SER A 276 1.84 30.91 -28.65
CA SER A 276 1.59 32.22 -28.01
C SER A 276 1.62 32.24 -26.48
N ARG A 277 0.93 31.31 -25.80
CA ARG A 277 0.82 31.30 -24.33
C ARG A 277 1.21 29.93 -23.77
N PRO A 278 1.96 29.89 -22.65
CA PRO A 278 2.20 28.68 -21.88
C PRO A 278 0.92 27.88 -21.64
N GLN A 279 0.83 26.70 -22.26
CA GLN A 279 -0.20 25.72 -22.00
C GLN A 279 0.37 24.66 -21.07
N ILE A 280 -0.26 24.56 -19.91
CA ILE A 280 0.09 23.59 -18.87
C ILE A 280 -1.15 22.76 -18.58
N THR A 281 -1.03 21.44 -18.67
CA THR A 281 -2.06 20.52 -18.19
C THR A 281 -1.56 19.81 -16.96
N GLY A 282 -2.25 20.01 -15.84
CA GLY A 282 -2.00 19.27 -14.60
C GLY A 282 -2.94 18.08 -14.49
N TYR A 283 -2.40 16.93 -14.09
CA TYR A 283 -3.12 15.72 -13.76
C TYR A 283 -2.76 15.33 -12.33
N MET A 284 -3.73 14.85 -11.57
CA MET A 284 -3.54 14.34 -10.22
C MET A 284 -4.27 13.02 -10.10
N ALA A 285 -3.58 11.98 -9.64
CA ALA A 285 -4.24 10.74 -9.27
C ALA A 285 -4.88 10.93 -7.90
N ILE A 286 -6.11 10.46 -7.76
CA ILE A 286 -6.84 10.49 -6.49
C ILE A 286 -6.93 9.06 -5.97
N PRO A 287 -6.44 8.78 -4.75
CA PRO A 287 -6.57 7.46 -4.17
C PRO A 287 -8.06 7.12 -3.99
N PRO A 288 -8.53 5.96 -4.47
CA PRO A 288 -9.95 5.60 -4.49
C PRO A 288 -10.53 5.50 -3.08
N ASN A 289 -9.75 5.04 -2.09
CA ASN A 289 -10.19 4.85 -0.70
C ASN A 289 -10.43 6.18 0.04
N HIS A 290 -9.91 7.30 -0.49
CA HIS A 290 -10.06 8.63 0.12
C HIS A 290 -10.72 9.63 -0.83
N ALA A 291 -11.29 9.16 -1.94
CA ALA A 291 -11.86 10.02 -2.97
C ALA A 291 -12.99 10.92 -2.45
N GLU A 292 -13.72 10.48 -1.43
CA GLU A 292 -14.79 11.27 -0.80
C GLU A 292 -14.26 12.35 0.15
N GLN A 293 -13.00 12.24 0.58
CA GLN A 293 -12.37 13.18 1.52
C GLN A 293 -11.71 14.36 0.79
N ILE A 294 -11.54 14.27 -0.54
CA ILE A 294 -10.98 15.33 -1.37
C ILE A 294 -12.13 16.21 -1.89
N GLY A 295 -12.54 17.20 -1.08
CA GLY A 295 -13.66 18.09 -1.42
C GLY A 295 -13.32 19.22 -2.41
N VAL A 296 -12.13 19.80 -2.32
CA VAL A 296 -11.71 20.96 -3.12
C VAL A 296 -10.21 20.91 -3.41
N ILE A 297 -9.81 21.12 -4.67
CA ILE A 297 -8.40 21.27 -5.05
C ILE A 297 -8.14 22.74 -5.34
N TRP A 298 -7.17 23.29 -4.61
CA TRP A 298 -6.73 24.68 -4.77
C TRP A 298 -5.53 24.75 -5.70
N ARG A 299 -5.61 25.60 -6.73
CA ARG A 299 -4.49 25.87 -7.63
C ARG A 299 -3.77 27.13 -7.19
N ASN A 300 -2.50 27.01 -6.82
CA ASN A 300 -1.61 28.16 -6.70
C ASN A 300 -1.05 28.50 -8.07
N GLY A 301 -1.64 29.50 -8.71
CA GLY A 301 -1.17 30.03 -9.97
C GLY A 301 -0.42 31.33 -9.75
N HIS A 302 0.78 31.27 -9.17
CA HIS A 302 1.90 32.24 -9.31
C HIS A 302 3.00 31.88 -8.29
N VAL A 303 4.25 32.22 -8.62
CA VAL A 303 5.42 32.17 -7.72
C VAL A 303 5.24 33.07 -6.47
N THR A 304 4.16 33.85 -6.40
CA THR A 304 3.85 34.80 -5.32
C THR A 304 2.91 34.29 -4.22
N GLY A 305 2.42 33.03 -4.29
CA GLY A 305 1.66 32.43 -3.18
C GLY A 305 0.17 32.81 -3.07
N ASP A 306 -0.39 33.57 -4.01
CA ASP A 306 -1.82 33.90 -4.01
C ASP A 306 -2.70 32.74 -4.51
N LEU A 307 -3.62 32.30 -3.65
CA LEU A 307 -4.67 31.31 -3.95
C LEU A 307 -5.72 31.90 -4.89
N ARG A 308 -5.68 31.54 -6.17
CA ARG A 308 -6.69 31.98 -7.15
C ARG A 308 -7.72 30.88 -7.38
N SER A 309 -8.81 30.96 -6.62
CA SER A 309 -10.08 30.20 -6.76
C SER A 309 -9.98 28.67 -6.70
N GLY A 310 -10.77 28.06 -5.81
CA GLY A 310 -10.95 26.61 -5.77
C GLY A 310 -11.71 26.11 -6.99
N VAL A 311 -11.24 25.02 -7.60
CA VAL A 311 -11.99 24.32 -8.65
C VAL A 311 -12.60 23.06 -8.01
N PRO A 312 -13.92 22.86 -8.09
CA PRO A 312 -14.54 21.61 -7.63
C PRO A 312 -13.92 20.43 -8.38
N ALA A 313 -13.53 19.38 -7.65
CA ALA A 313 -13.07 18.14 -8.27
C ALA A 313 -14.22 17.54 -9.09
N ARG A 314 -14.12 17.55 -10.43
CA ARG A 314 -15.11 16.89 -11.29
C ARG A 314 -14.71 15.44 -11.50
N ARG A 315 -15.61 14.51 -11.15
CA ARG A 315 -15.43 13.08 -11.41
C ARG A 315 -15.54 12.83 -12.92
N ARG A 316 -14.50 12.29 -13.54
CA ARG A 316 -14.56 11.74 -14.90
C ARG A 316 -13.99 10.32 -14.88
N ALA A 317 -14.84 9.34 -15.16
CA ALA A 317 -14.41 7.97 -15.45
C ALA A 317 -13.74 7.97 -16.83
N VAL A 318 -12.55 7.40 -16.94
CA VAL A 318 -11.76 7.51 -18.17
C VAL A 318 -12.22 6.45 -19.17
N ALA A 319 -13.15 6.84 -20.04
CA ALA A 319 -13.48 6.12 -21.27
C ALA A 319 -13.83 7.03 -22.45
N GLU A 320 -13.60 8.35 -22.38
CA GLU A 320 -13.98 9.28 -23.45
C GLU A 320 -12.86 10.24 -23.87
N ARG A 321 -12.77 10.43 -25.19
CA ARG A 321 -11.71 11.13 -25.95
C ARG A 321 -11.35 12.51 -25.37
N PRO A 322 -10.07 12.93 -25.51
CA PRO A 322 -9.66 14.28 -25.11
C PRO A 322 -10.16 15.31 -26.13
N GLY A 323 -11.03 16.21 -25.67
CA GLY A 323 -11.40 17.44 -26.38
C GLY A 323 -10.48 18.59 -25.98
N ARG A 324 -10.22 19.50 -26.93
CA ARG A 324 -9.44 20.73 -26.73
C ARG A 324 -10.07 21.62 -25.64
N ALA A 325 -9.40 21.82 -24.52
CA ALA A 325 -9.72 22.91 -23.61
C ALA A 325 -8.54 23.28 -22.70
N ARG A 326 -8.48 24.57 -22.31
CA ARG A 326 -7.65 25.07 -21.21
C ARG A 326 -8.21 24.56 -19.89
N HIS A 327 -8.02 23.28 -19.58
CA HIS A 327 -8.60 22.65 -18.39
C HIS A 327 -7.57 21.80 -17.66
N VAL A 328 -7.48 21.99 -16.34
CA VAL A 328 -7.01 20.93 -15.44
C VAL A 328 -8.01 19.79 -15.60
N SER A 329 -7.57 18.69 -16.19
CA SER A 329 -8.41 17.52 -16.43
C SER A 329 -8.11 16.50 -15.35
N PHE A 330 -9.10 16.20 -14.51
CA PHE A 330 -8.97 15.24 -13.44
C PHE A 330 -9.29 13.85 -13.98
N VAL A 331 -8.33 12.94 -13.85
CA VAL A 331 -8.39 11.59 -14.41
C VAL A 331 -8.53 10.64 -13.23
N ARG A 332 -9.76 10.22 -12.94
CA ARG A 332 -10.03 9.15 -11.98
C ARG A 332 -9.98 7.83 -12.73
N HIS A 333 -8.95 7.03 -12.48
CA HIS A 333 -9.04 5.60 -12.76
C HIS A 333 -9.83 4.98 -11.61
N CYS A 334 -11.10 4.67 -11.85
CA CYS A 334 -11.81 3.73 -10.98
C CYS A 334 -11.27 2.35 -11.34
N LEU A 335 -10.35 1.84 -10.51
CA LEU A 335 -9.95 0.44 -10.53
C LEU A 335 -11.03 -0.41 -9.88
#